data_AF-A0A554MCX3-F1
#
_entry.id   AF-A0A554MCX3-F1
#
_cell.length_a   1.000
_cell.length_b   1.000
_cell.length_c   1.000
_cell.angle_alpha   90.00
_cell.angle_beta   90.00
_cell.angle_gamma   90.00
#
_symmetry.space_group_name_H-M   'P 1'
#
loop_
_entity.id
_entity.type
_entity.pdbx_description
1 polymer ?
#
loop_
_entity_poly.entity_id
_entity_poly.type
_entity_poly.pdbx_seq_one_letter_code
_entity_poly.pdbx_strand_id
1 'polypeptide(L)'
;MKKTTLILLIVVVLLIGVTGYLYWIKLKKSASLDQSAIQNAGDAAQKITDSATQGVLPSINTQSNPLENAPDINPTSKTNPFSNIKTNPFK
;
A
#
# COMPACT_ATOMS: atom_id res chain seq x y z
N MET A 1 -37.13 37.85 -41.40
CA MET A 1 -35.84 37.14 -41.48
C MET A 1 -35.90 36.10 -42.59
N LYS A 2 -34.86 35.98 -43.40
CA LYS A 2 -34.77 34.89 -44.39
C LYS A 2 -34.60 33.57 -43.64
N LYS A 3 -35.21 32.49 -44.12
CA LYS A 3 -35.15 31.16 -43.48
C LYS A 3 -33.70 30.71 -43.23
N THR A 4 -32.78 31.08 -44.12
CA THR A 4 -31.33 30.86 -43.98
C THR A 4 -30.72 31.56 -42.78
N THR A 5 -31.12 32.80 -42.48
CA THR A 5 -30.65 33.55 -41.30
C THR A 5 -31.14 32.91 -40.00
N LEU A 6 -32.38 32.39 -39.99
CA LEU A 6 -32.94 31.68 -38.83
C LEU A 6 -32.18 30.37 -38.54
N ILE A 7 -31.92 29.57 -39.59
CA ILE A 7 -31.17 28.31 -39.48
C ILE A 7 -29.76 28.57 -38.94
N LEU A 8 -29.09 29.60 -39.44
CA LEU A 8 -27.73 29.95 -39.04
C LEU A 8 -27.66 30.34 -37.55
N LEU A 9 -28.66 31.08 -37.07
CA LEU A 9 -28.75 31.48 -35.65
C LEU A 9 -28.96 30.26 -34.73
N ILE A 10 -29.81 29.31 -35.13
CA ILE A 10 -30.04 28.06 -34.39
C ILE A 10 -28.74 27.23 -34.30
N VAL A 11 -27.99 27.14 -35.39
CA VAL A 11 -26.72 26.41 -35.43
C VAL A 11 -25.68 27.03 -34.47
N VAL A 12 -25.59 28.36 -34.43
CA VAL A 12 -24.67 29.06 -33.52
C VAL A 12 -25.06 28.82 -32.06
N VAL A 13 -26.36 28.89 -31.73
CA VAL A 13 -26.84 28.63 -30.35
C VAL A 13 -26.55 27.18 -29.94
N LEU A 14 -26.74 26.21 -30.84
CA LEU A 14 -26.40 24.81 -30.58
C LEU A 14 -24.91 24.61 -30.35
N LEU A 15 -24.05 25.25 -31.16
CA LEU A 15 -22.59 25.17 -30.99
C LEU A 15 -22.14 25.73 -29.64
N ILE A 16 -22.68 26.88 -29.23
CA ILE A 16 -22.37 27.48 -27.92
C ILE A 16 -22.86 26.58 -26.78
N GLY A 17 -24.06 26.01 -26.90
CA GLY A 17 -24.62 25.08 -25.91
C GLY A 17 -23.76 23.82 -25.75
N VAL A 18 -23.36 23.19 -26.86
CA VAL A 18 -22.54 21.97 -26.84
C VAL A 18 -21.15 22.25 -26.29
N THR A 19 -20.49 23.31 -26.76
CA THR A 19 -19.14 23.67 -26.29
C THR A 19 -19.13 24.08 -24.81
N GLY A 20 -20.13 24.86 -24.36
CA GLY A 20 -20.30 25.22 -22.96
C GLY A 20 -20.57 24.02 -22.05
N TYR A 21 -21.42 23.09 -22.49
CA TYR A 21 -21.72 21.86 -21.74
C TYR A 21 -20.49 20.96 -21.60
N LEU A 22 -19.75 20.76 -22.69
CA LEU A 22 -18.51 19.97 -22.68
C LEU A 22 -17.43 20.61 -21.79
N TYR A 23 -17.31 21.94 -21.79
CA TYR A 23 -16.39 22.67 -20.91
C TYR A 23 -16.76 22.48 -19.43
N TRP A 24 -18.06 22.58 -19.10
CA TRP A 24 -18.54 22.41 -17.73
C TRP A 24 -18.31 21.00 -17.18
N ILE A 25 -18.51 19.96 -18.01
CA ILE A 25 -18.20 18.58 -17.63
C ILE A 25 -16.70 18.39 -17.38
N LYS A 26 -15.84 18.93 -18.26
CA LYS A 26 -14.39 18.84 -18.08
C LYS A 26 -13.94 19.51 -16.79
N LEU A 27 -14.47 20.69 -16.47
CA LEU A 27 -14.13 21.42 -15.26
C LEU A 27 -14.52 20.65 -13.99
N LYS A 28 -15.69 20.01 -13.97
CA LYS A 28 -16.11 19.14 -12.86
C LYS A 28 -15.23 17.90 -12.70
N LYS A 29 -14.77 17.30 -13.79
CA LYS A 29 -13.84 16.17 -13.76
C LYS A 29 -12.44 16.56 -13.29
N SER A 30 -11.99 17.79 -13.56
CA SER A 30 -10.71 18.30 -13.05
C SER A 30 -10.69 18.45 -11.52
N ALA A 31 -11.83 18.73 -10.88
CA ALA A 31 -11.91 18.76 -9.41
C ALA A 31 -11.77 17.37 -8.75
N SER A 32 -12.03 16.28 -9.49
CA SER A 32 -11.86 14.89 -9.00
C SER A 32 -10.47 14.30 -9.27
N LEU A 33 -9.61 14.98 -10.03
CA LEU A 33 -8.26 14.50 -10.35
C LEU A 33 -7.31 14.60 -9.14
N ASP A 34 -7.58 15.49 -8.19
CA ASP A 34 -6.70 15.74 -7.05
C ASP A 34 -6.82 14.68 -5.95
N GLN A 35 -8.03 14.18 -5.70
CA GLN A 35 -8.26 13.16 -4.67
C GLN A 35 -7.54 11.84 -5.00
N SER A 36 -7.60 11.42 -6.26
CA SER A 36 -6.95 10.17 -6.70
C SER A 36 -5.44 10.26 -6.70
N ALA A 37 -4.87 11.42 -7.07
CA ALA A 37 -3.43 11.64 -7.06
C ALA A 37 -2.87 11.68 -5.62
N ILE A 38 -3.57 12.35 -4.70
CA ILE A 38 -3.21 12.39 -3.28
C ILE A 38 -3.33 11.00 -2.63
N GLN A 39 -4.38 10.26 -2.96
CA GLN A 39 -4.59 8.91 -2.42
C GLN A 39 -3.53 7.92 -2.93
N ASN A 40 -3.19 7.97 -4.22
CA ASN A 40 -2.11 7.18 -4.80
C ASN A 40 -0.73 7.55 -4.20
N ALA A 41 -0.49 8.83 -3.90
CA ALA A 41 0.75 9.26 -3.25
C ALA A 41 0.83 8.77 -1.79
N GLY A 42 -0.28 8.80 -1.05
CA GLY A 42 -0.40 8.25 0.30
C GLY A 42 -0.14 6.74 0.34
N ASP A 43 -0.78 5.99 -0.56
CA ASP A 43 -0.61 4.54 -0.66
C ASP A 43 0.82 4.14 -1.04
N ALA A 44 1.48 4.91 -1.90
CA ALA A 44 2.89 4.69 -2.25
C ALA A 44 3.82 4.96 -1.07
N ALA A 45 3.60 6.04 -0.31
CA ALA A 45 4.37 6.35 0.89
C ALA A 45 4.18 5.28 1.99
N GLN A 46 2.96 4.79 2.16
CA GLN A 46 2.64 3.70 3.07
C GLN A 46 3.40 2.42 2.69
N LYS A 47 3.37 2.01 1.42
CA LYS A 47 4.09 0.83 0.94
C LYS A 47 5.61 0.91 1.12
N ILE A 48 6.20 2.09 0.94
CA ILE A 48 7.64 2.29 1.17
C ILE A 48 7.96 2.16 2.67
N THR A 49 7.11 2.73 3.53
CA THR A 49 7.25 2.63 4.99
C THR A 49 7.10 1.19 5.47
N ASP A 50 6.11 0.46 4.96
CA ASP A 50 5.90 -0.95 5.27
C ASP A 50 7.09 -1.80 4.80
N SER A 51 7.64 -1.51 3.61
CA SER A 51 8.82 -2.21 3.10
C SER A 51 10.10 -1.91 3.91
N ALA A 52 10.25 -0.68 4.40
CA ALA A 52 11.37 -0.28 5.24
C ALA A 52 11.30 -0.87 6.66
N THR A 53 10.09 -1.06 7.19
CA THR A 53 9.85 -1.62 8.53
C THR A 53 9.89 -3.14 8.57
N GLN A 54 9.72 -3.83 7.42
CA GLN A 54 9.79 -5.29 7.37
C GLN A 54 11.19 -5.89 7.57
N GLY A 55 12.24 -5.08 7.67
CA GLY A 55 13.59 -5.54 7.97
C GLY A 55 14.19 -6.33 6.81
N VAL A 56 15.31 -5.86 6.28
CA VAL A 56 16.02 -6.48 5.14
C VAL A 56 16.72 -7.80 5.48
N LEU A 57 16.30 -8.47 6.55
CA LEU A 57 16.93 -9.71 6.96
C LEU A 57 16.48 -10.82 5.99
N PRO A 58 17.42 -11.43 5.25
CA PRO A 58 17.08 -12.58 4.43
C PRO A 58 16.45 -13.66 5.30
N SER A 59 15.42 -14.33 4.76
CA SER A 59 14.73 -15.42 5.44
C SER A 59 15.75 -16.44 5.93
N ILE A 60 15.80 -16.67 7.25
CA ILE A 60 16.70 -17.65 7.85
C ILE A 60 16.24 -19.04 7.39
N ASN A 61 17.06 -19.71 6.59
CA ASN A 61 16.85 -21.12 6.28
C ASN A 61 17.12 -21.95 7.54
N THR A 62 16.05 -22.37 8.22
CA THR A 62 16.13 -23.19 9.44
C THR A 62 16.75 -24.56 9.20
N GLN A 63 16.78 -25.05 7.95
CA GLN A 63 17.36 -26.35 7.58
C GLN A 63 18.89 -26.33 7.39
N SER A 64 19.53 -25.15 7.46
CA SER A 64 21.00 -25.01 7.36
C SER A 64 21.66 -24.74 8.71
N ASN A 65 21.04 -25.11 9.83
CA ASN A 65 21.70 -25.00 11.13
C ASN A 65 22.85 -26.04 11.22
N PRO A 66 24.12 -25.63 11.13
CA PRO A 66 25.24 -26.57 11.15
C PRO A 66 25.44 -27.20 12.53
N LEU A 67 24.74 -26.69 13.56
CA LEU A 67 24.78 -27.20 14.92
C LEU A 67 23.64 -28.19 15.23
N GLU A 68 22.72 -28.43 14.30
CA GLU A 68 21.58 -29.34 14.54
C GLU A 68 22.01 -30.80 14.74
N ASN A 69 23.13 -31.19 14.11
CA ASN A 69 23.75 -32.50 14.29
C ASN A 69 25.02 -32.44 15.17
N ALA A 70 25.30 -31.30 15.82
CA ALA A 70 26.47 -31.21 16.69
C ALA A 70 26.25 -32.09 17.94
N PRO A 71 27.25 -32.88 18.35
CA PRO A 71 27.15 -33.64 19.58
C PRO A 71 27.04 -32.70 20.78
N ASP A 72 26.18 -33.03 21.73
CA ASP A 72 26.08 -32.30 23.00
C ASP A 72 27.29 -32.65 23.88
N ILE A 73 28.30 -31.77 23.87
CA ILE A 73 29.59 -31.98 24.56
C ILE A 73 29.43 -31.89 26.09
N ASN A 74 28.39 -31.21 26.59
CA ASN A 74 28.12 -31.10 28.02
C ASN A 74 26.61 -31.02 28.31
N PRO A 75 25.90 -32.16 28.21
CA PRO A 75 24.46 -32.19 28.40
C PRO A 75 24.12 -31.77 29.82
N THR A 76 23.43 -30.64 29.95
CA THR A 76 22.94 -30.12 31.23
C THR A 76 22.06 -31.14 31.97
N SER A 77 21.37 -32.01 31.24
CA SER A 77 20.57 -33.12 31.78
C SER A 77 21.40 -34.22 32.46
N LYS A 78 22.70 -34.34 32.16
CA LYS A 78 23.60 -35.35 32.76
C LYS A 78 24.61 -34.74 33.72
N THR A 79 24.94 -33.45 33.55
CA THR A 79 25.99 -32.78 34.33
C THR A 79 25.44 -31.92 35.46
N ASN A 80 24.17 -31.50 35.40
CA ASN A 80 23.56 -30.70 36.46
C ASN A 80 22.77 -31.57 37.46
N PRO A 81 23.26 -31.75 38.70
CA PRO A 81 22.57 -32.53 39.73
C PRO A 81 21.29 -31.86 40.25
N PHE A 82 21.03 -30.59 39.93
CA PHE A 82 19.86 -29.83 40.36
C PHE A 82 18.83 -29.63 39.23
N SER A 83 18.97 -30.34 38.11
CA SER A 83 18.08 -30.25 36.94
C SER A 83 16.60 -30.51 37.24
N ASN A 84 16.30 -31.22 38.33
CA ASN A 84 14.93 -31.51 38.78
C ASN A 84 14.36 -30.50 39.79
N ILE A 85 15.15 -29.51 40.23
CA ILE A 85 14.74 -28.52 41.22
C ILE A 85 14.32 -27.23 40.50
N LYS A 86 13.02 -27.11 40.18
CA LYS A 86 12.42 -25.85 39.78
C LYS A 86 11.82 -25.15 41.01
N THR A 87 12.65 -24.44 41.77
CA THR A 87 12.15 -23.58 42.85
C THR A 87 11.77 -22.22 42.26
N ASN A 88 10.47 -21.89 42.25
CA ASN A 88 10.01 -20.53 41.97
C ASN A 88 9.92 -19.77 43.31
N PRO A 89 10.76 -18.75 43.56
CA PRO A 89 10.80 -18.04 44.84
C PRO A 89 9.65 -17.02 45.04
N PHE A 90 8.72 -16.91 44.08
CA PHE A 90 7.59 -15.98 44.11
C PHE A 90 6.23 -16.69 44.08
N LYS A 91 6.18 -17.97 44.44
CA LYS A 91 4.93 -18.71 44.69
C LYS A 91 4.65 -18.80 46.19
#